data_AF-A0A968CWD2-F1
#
_entry.id   AF-A0A968CWD2-F1
#
_cell.length_a   1.000
_cell.length_b   1.000
_cell.length_c   1.000
_cell.angle_alpha   90.00
_cell.angle_beta   90.00
_cell.angle_gamma   90.00
#
_symmetry.space_group_name_H-M   'P 1'
#
loop_
_entity.id
_entity.type
_entity.pdbx_description
1 polymer ?
#
loop_
_entity_poly.entity_id
_entity_poly.type
_entity_poly.pdbx_seq_one_letter_code
_entity_poly.pdbx_strand_id
1 'polypeptide(L)'
;LIAGINLDMVGQDQELCKSTLTLDKTPDSLPSYLNDFLVSLIEETTKQFDQQTGFGPTTTFRHRVNAHTGGSDHHEFVDSTMGVPCVMLLQWPDLYYHTSQDTTDKVSAQSL
;
A
#
# COMPACT_ATOMS: atom_id res chain seq x y z
N LEU A 1 16.94 9.60 10.77
CA LEU A 1 16.09 9.26 9.59
C LEU A 1 15.20 10.46 9.29
N ILE A 2 14.86 10.68 8.02
CA ILE A 2 14.04 11.84 7.59
C ILE A 2 12.61 11.39 7.22
N ALA A 3 12.47 10.19 6.68
CA ALA A 3 11.20 9.56 6.32
C ALA A 3 11.40 8.04 6.18
N GLY A 4 10.32 7.27 6.29
CA GLY A 4 10.30 5.82 6.08
C GLY A 4 9.12 5.38 5.19
N ILE A 5 9.32 4.32 4.41
CA ILE A 5 8.26 3.66 3.66
C ILE A 5 8.32 2.18 4.05
N ASN A 6 7.26 1.71 4.71
CA ASN A 6 7.08 0.31 5.04
C ASN A 6 6.39 -0.41 3.88
N LEU A 7 6.93 -1.54 3.43
CA LEU A 7 6.38 -2.34 2.35
C LEU A 7 5.93 -3.67 2.93
N ASP A 8 4.61 -3.87 3.01
CA ASP A 8 4.03 -5.04 3.65
C ASP A 8 3.11 -5.77 2.66
N MET A 9 3.38 -7.05 2.39
CA MET A 9 2.59 -7.88 1.47
C MET A 9 2.40 -7.30 0.04
N VAL A 10 3.26 -6.38 -0.43
CA VAL A 10 3.01 -5.59 -1.66
C VAL A 10 2.91 -6.40 -2.96
N GLY A 11 3.54 -7.59 -3.02
CA GLY A 11 3.54 -8.46 -4.21
C GLY A 11 2.30 -9.36 -4.37
N GLN A 12 1.33 -9.26 -3.46
CA GLN A 12 0.18 -10.16 -3.45
C GLN A 12 -0.68 -10.05 -4.72
N ASP A 13 -1.21 -11.18 -5.18
CA ASP A 13 -2.18 -11.25 -6.27
C ASP A 13 -3.55 -10.75 -5.78
N GLN A 14 -3.89 -9.53 -6.21
CA GLN A 14 -5.14 -8.89 -5.83
C GLN A 14 -6.40 -9.66 -6.28
N GLU A 15 -6.34 -10.41 -7.38
CA GLU A 15 -7.49 -11.16 -7.88
C GLU A 15 -7.72 -12.45 -7.09
N LEU A 16 -6.66 -13.12 -6.66
CA LEU A 16 -6.77 -14.32 -5.83
C LEU A 16 -7.11 -13.97 -4.39
N CYS A 17 -6.39 -13.01 -3.80
CA CYS A 17 -6.53 -12.65 -2.39
C CYS A 17 -7.69 -11.69 -2.11
N LYS A 18 -8.30 -11.12 -3.16
CA LYS A 18 -9.34 -10.07 -3.06
C LYS A 18 -8.87 -8.83 -2.31
N SER A 19 -7.56 -8.58 -2.34
CA SER A 19 -6.92 -7.45 -1.69
C SER A 19 -6.91 -6.20 -2.58
N THR A 20 -6.47 -5.11 -1.98
CA THR A 20 -6.33 -3.78 -2.59
C THR A 20 -5.08 -3.15 -1.99
N LEU A 21 -4.27 -2.49 -2.81
CA LEU A 21 -3.07 -1.81 -2.33
C LEU A 21 -3.49 -0.56 -1.57
N THR A 22 -3.25 -0.55 -0.27
CA THR A 22 -3.59 0.56 0.62
C THR A 22 -2.34 1.37 0.93
N LEU A 23 -2.45 2.69 0.84
CA LEU A 23 -1.48 3.61 1.43
C LEU A 23 -2.01 4.03 2.80
N ASP A 24 -1.34 3.58 3.86
CA ASP A 24 -1.54 4.03 5.22
C ASP A 24 -0.66 5.25 5.47
N LYS A 25 -1.30 6.40 5.73
CA LYS A 25 -0.63 7.69 5.90
C LYS A 25 0.03 7.81 7.27
N THR A 26 0.87 8.82 7.42
CA THR A 26 1.28 9.26 8.76
C THR A 26 0.07 9.75 9.57
N PRO A 27 0.09 9.65 10.91
CA PRO A 27 -0.99 10.16 11.74
C PRO A 27 -1.12 11.67 11.61
N ASP A 28 -2.34 12.19 11.80
CA ASP A 28 -2.60 13.64 11.74
C ASP A 28 -1.82 14.44 12.80
N SER A 29 -1.36 13.78 13.87
CA SER A 29 -0.46 14.35 14.88
C SER A 29 0.99 14.53 14.41
N LEU A 30 1.38 13.86 13.32
CA LEU A 30 2.69 13.95 12.68
C LEU A 30 2.50 14.09 11.14
N PRO A 31 1.98 15.24 10.67
CA PRO A 31 1.75 15.45 9.25
C PRO A 31 3.07 15.51 8.49
N SER A 32 3.10 14.98 7.26
CA SER A 32 4.30 14.93 6.44
C SER A 32 4.00 15.03 4.95
N TYR A 33 4.90 15.68 4.20
CA TYR A 33 4.85 15.75 2.74
C TYR A 33 4.86 14.37 2.08
N LEU A 34 5.37 13.36 2.80
CA LEU A 34 5.49 11.98 2.34
C LEU A 34 4.13 11.40 1.93
N ASN A 35 3.05 11.80 2.61
CA ASN A 35 1.69 11.38 2.30
C ASN A 35 1.31 11.82 0.88
N ASP A 36 1.40 13.12 0.60
CA ASP A 36 1.00 13.69 -0.70
C ASP A 36 1.92 13.21 -1.83
N PHE A 37 3.21 13.05 -1.53
CA PHE A 37 4.19 12.52 -2.48
C PHE A 37 3.84 11.08 -2.90
N LEU A 38 3.56 10.18 -1.95
CA LEU A 38 3.21 8.79 -2.30
C LEU A 38 1.85 8.65 -2.96
N VAL A 39 0.84 9.42 -2.54
CA VAL A 39 -0.45 9.45 -3.24
C VAL A 39 -0.25 9.82 -4.71
N SER A 40 0.47 10.91 -4.96
CA SER A 40 0.75 11.37 -6.32
C SER A 40 1.53 10.33 -7.12
N LEU A 41 2.54 9.71 -6.52
CA LEU A 41 3.34 8.67 -7.16
C LEU A 41 2.51 7.45 -7.55
N ILE A 42 1.64 6.95 -6.66
CA ILE A 42 0.78 5.79 -6.94
C ILE A 42 -0.19 6.11 -8.08
N GLU A 43 -0.81 7.29 -8.05
CA GLU A 43 -1.75 7.72 -9.09
C GLU A 43 -1.07 7.89 -10.45
N GLU A 44 0.10 8.52 -10.50
CA GLU A 44 0.88 8.69 -11.73
C GLU A 44 1.34 7.35 -12.29
N THR A 45 1.87 6.48 -11.43
CA THR A 45 2.34 5.15 -11.83
C THR A 45 1.18 4.32 -12.37
N THR A 46 0.04 4.31 -11.69
CA THR A 46 -1.16 3.59 -12.16
C THR A 46 -1.60 4.09 -13.54
N LYS A 47 -1.61 5.40 -13.78
CA LYS A 47 -1.94 5.99 -15.09
C LYS A 47 -0.94 5.63 -16.19
N GLN A 48 0.34 5.47 -15.86
CA GLN A 48 1.38 5.10 -16.83
C GLN A 48 1.26 3.65 -17.27
N PHE A 49 0.94 2.73 -16.35
CA PHE A 49 0.85 1.30 -16.64
C PHE A 49 -0.53 0.86 -17.12
N ASP A 50 -1.56 1.68 -16.90
CA ASP A 50 -2.92 1.38 -17.33
C ASP A 50 -3.33 2.19 -18.56
N GLN A 51 -3.29 1.53 -19.72
CA GLN A 51 -3.73 2.13 -20.97
C GLN A 51 -5.24 2.40 -20.93
N GLN A 52 -5.62 3.66 -20.97
CA GLN A 52 -7.04 4.04 -21.05
C GLN A 52 -7.60 3.66 -22.42
N THR A 53 -8.66 2.85 -22.43
CA THR A 53 -9.43 2.55 -23.63
C THR A 53 -10.73 3.36 -23.65
N GLY A 54 -11.44 3.37 -24.79
CA GLY A 54 -12.77 3.99 -24.87
C GLY A 54 -13.82 3.36 -23.93
N PHE A 55 -13.51 2.22 -23.29
CA PHE A 55 -14.36 1.53 -22.33
C PHE A 55 -13.83 1.59 -20.89
N GLY A 56 -12.72 2.31 -20.66
CA GLY A 56 -12.11 2.48 -19.35
C GLY A 56 -10.73 1.81 -19.19
N PRO A 57 -10.27 1.64 -17.94
CA PRO A 57 -8.99 1.05 -17.60
C PRO A 57 -8.87 -0.41 -18.07
N THR A 58 -7.67 -0.80 -18.50
CA THR A 58 -7.34 -2.16 -18.95
C THR A 58 -6.90 -3.06 -17.82
N THR A 59 -6.34 -2.50 -16.75
CA THR A 59 -5.90 -3.22 -15.57
C THR A 59 -6.99 -3.28 -14.50
N THR A 60 -6.97 -4.36 -13.70
CA THR A 60 -7.81 -4.48 -12.49
C THR A 60 -7.06 -4.07 -11.22
N PHE A 61 -5.89 -3.45 -11.35
CA PHE A 61 -5.09 -2.98 -10.23
C PHE A 61 -5.86 -1.96 -9.39
N ARG A 62 -6.05 -2.28 -8.10
CA ARG A 62 -6.79 -1.45 -7.15
C ARG A 62 -5.84 -0.85 -6.14
N HIS A 63 -5.99 0.44 -5.89
CA HIS A 63 -5.37 1.10 -4.77
C HIS A 63 -6.36 2.02 -4.02
N ARG A 64 -6.07 2.32 -2.75
CA ARG A 64 -6.80 3.31 -1.95
C ARG A 64 -5.88 3.97 -0.92
N VAL A 65 -6.31 5.12 -0.41
CA VAL A 65 -5.61 5.84 0.66
C VAL A 65 -6.42 5.71 1.95
N ASN A 66 -5.76 5.34 3.04
CA ASN A 66 -6.35 5.20 4.36
C ASN A 66 -5.83 6.30 5.30
N ALA A 67 -6.60 6.58 6.36
CA ALA A 67 -6.07 7.27 7.53
C ALA A 67 -5.07 6.36 8.26
N HIS A 68 -4.27 6.96 9.15
CA HIS A 68 -3.27 6.19 9.89
C HIS A 68 -3.88 5.02 10.66
N THR A 69 -3.34 3.81 10.47
CA THR A 69 -3.67 2.64 11.30
C THR A 69 -2.40 2.00 11.88
N GLY A 70 -2.56 1.22 12.94
CA GLY A 70 -1.46 0.45 13.52
C GLY A 70 -1.33 -0.94 12.87
N GLY A 71 -0.57 -1.81 13.53
CA GLY A 71 -0.51 -3.24 13.17
C GLY A 71 0.62 -3.63 12.22
N SER A 72 1.54 -2.71 11.91
CA SER A 72 2.79 -3.00 11.20
C SER A 72 3.87 -1.96 11.59
N ASP A 73 5.11 -2.19 11.18
CA ASP A 73 6.30 -1.50 11.71
C ASP A 73 6.29 0.04 11.52
N HIS A 74 5.59 0.55 10.51
CA HIS A 74 5.46 2.00 10.29
C HIS A 74 4.92 2.76 11.52
N HIS A 75 4.13 2.10 12.37
CA HIS A 75 3.57 2.68 13.59
C HIS A 75 4.65 3.02 14.63
N GLU A 76 5.68 2.19 14.77
CA GLU A 76 6.76 2.39 15.74
C GLU A 76 7.62 3.62 15.39
N PHE A 77 7.73 3.96 14.11
CA PHE A 77 8.50 5.11 13.65
C PHE A 77 7.77 6.44 13.89
N VAL A 78 6.44 6.45 13.81
CA VAL A 78 5.62 7.65 14.00
C VAL A 78 5.29 7.93 15.46
N ASP A 79 5.65 7.04 16.40
CA ASP A 79 5.56 7.30 17.83
C ASP A 79 6.29 8.59 18.21
N SER A 80 5.78 9.31 19.20
CA SER A 80 6.30 10.59 19.65
C SER A 80 7.77 10.56 20.12
N THR A 81 8.26 9.39 20.54
CA THR A 81 9.66 9.20 20.96
C THR A 81 10.60 9.19 19.75
N MET A 82 10.15 8.62 18.63
CA MET A 82 10.93 8.50 17.39
C MET A 82 10.69 9.70 16.45
N GLY A 83 9.42 10.07 16.26
CA GLY A 83 8.99 11.24 15.51
C GLY A 83 9.37 11.22 14.04
N VAL A 84 9.57 10.03 13.45
CA VAL A 84 9.97 9.87 12.05
C VAL A 84 8.73 9.59 11.20
N PRO A 85 8.36 10.47 10.26
CA PRO A 85 7.26 10.21 9.34
C PRO A 85 7.45 8.88 8.60
N CYS A 86 6.52 7.95 8.77
CA CYS A 86 6.55 6.66 8.12
C CYS A 86 5.16 6.29 7.60
N VAL A 87 5.08 5.93 6.33
CA VAL A 87 3.86 5.47 5.66
C VAL A 87 3.99 3.98 5.35
N MET A 88 2.87 3.30 5.12
CA MET A 88 2.88 1.90 4.74
C MET A 88 2.12 1.66 3.44
N LEU A 89 2.70 0.83 2.58
CA LEU A 89 2.01 0.20 1.48
C LEU A 89 1.66 -1.22 1.88
N LEU A 90 0.36 -1.54 1.87
CA LEU A 90 -0.17 -2.82 2.34
C LEU A 90 -1.26 -3.35 1.43
N GLN A 91 -1.22 -4.63 1.06
CA GLN A 91 -2.34 -5.31 0.41
C GLN A 91 -3.38 -5.77 1.44
N TRP A 92 -4.53 -5.09 1.53
CA TRP A 92 -5.55 -5.38 2.55
C TRP A 92 -6.99 -5.10 2.08
N PRO A 93 -7.98 -5.94 2.45
CA PRO A 93 -7.87 -7.19 3.22
C PRO A 93 -7.35 -8.36 2.39
N ASP A 94 -6.78 -9.37 3.03
CA ASP A 94 -6.35 -10.61 2.38
C ASP A 94 -7.10 -11.82 2.94
N LEU A 95 -7.71 -12.61 2.05
CA LEU A 95 -8.44 -13.83 2.39
C LEU A 95 -7.57 -14.93 3.01
N TYR A 96 -6.28 -14.98 2.68
CA TYR A 96 -5.39 -16.08 3.09
C TYR A 96 -4.45 -15.70 4.23
N TYR A 97 -4.42 -14.43 4.63
CA TYR A 97 -3.60 -13.92 5.72
C TYR A 97 -3.71 -14.79 6.97
N HIS A 98 -2.57 -15.20 7.53
CA HIS A 98 -2.48 -16.07 8.70
C HIS A 98 -3.18 -17.44 8.56
N THR A 99 -3.32 -17.94 7.34
CA THR A 99 -3.79 -19.31 7.07
C THR A 99 -2.66 -20.18 6.52
N SER A 100 -2.82 -21.50 6.55
CA SER A 100 -1.89 -22.43 5.91
C SER A 100 -1.91 -22.37 4.37
N GLN A 101 -2.80 -21.57 3.79
CA GLN A 101 -2.89 -21.31 2.35
C GLN A 101 -2.16 -20.02 1.94
N ASP A 102 -1.54 -19.31 2.87
CA ASP A 102 -0.66 -18.18 2.59
C ASP A 102 0.69 -18.71 2.06
N THR A 103 0.68 -19.08 0.79
CA THR A 103 1.79 -19.69 0.08
C THR A 103 2.16 -18.86 -1.15
N THR A 104 3.32 -19.15 -1.76
CA THR A 104 3.88 -18.32 -2.85
C THR A 104 2.99 -18.22 -4.09
N ASP A 105 2.02 -19.11 -4.28
CA ASP A 105 1.00 -19.02 -5.33
C ASP A 105 0.00 -17.88 -5.13
N LYS A 106 0.02 -17.19 -3.97
CA LYS A 106 -0.76 -15.98 -3.69
C LYS A 106 -0.05 -14.68 -4.09
N VAL A 107 1.14 -14.77 -4.68
CA VAL A 107 1.96 -13.63 -5.10
C VAL A 107 1.95 -13.57 -6.62
N SER A 108 1.85 -12.36 -7.19
CA SER A 108 1.85 -12.16 -8.64
C SER A 108 3.04 -11.33 -9.09
N ALA A 109 3.76 -11.81 -10.11
CA ALA A 109 4.84 -11.05 -10.75
C ALA A 109 4.35 -9.81 -11.49
N GLN A 110 3.05 -9.71 -11.79
CA GLN A 110 2.45 -8.49 -12.37
C GLN A 110 2.18 -7.41 -11.32
N SER A 111 2.16 -7.79 -10.04
CA SER A 111 1.96 -6.89 -8.90
C SER A 111 3.27 -6.44 -8.25
N LEU A 112 4.41 -6.95 -8.71
CA LEU A 112 5.78 -6.59 -8.30
C LEU A 112 6.38 -5.56 -9.26
#